data_AF-A0A506Y622-F1
#
_entry.id   AF-A0A506Y622-F1
#
_cell.length_a   1.000
_cell.length_b   1.000
_cell.length_c   1.000
_cell.angle_alpha   90.00
_cell.angle_beta   90.00
_cell.angle_gamma   90.00
#
_symmetry.space_group_name_H-M   'P 1'
#
loop_
_entity.id
_entity.type
_entity.pdbx_description
1 polymer ?
#
loop_
_entity_poly.entity_id
_entity_poly.type
_entity_poly.pdbx_seq_one_letter_code
_entity_poly.pdbx_strand_id
1 'polypeptide(L)'
;MSLLETMKSYRRAASWAVWPTDHAGRLTEEARFPVERAERDLIDTAMIVSLNPGTDRAVETEENTPDWGNFHSSARKHNDLFLARAFHGTSLWGAYMTDLHPEHAESDSRKVRALPEQIRSSVDSLIEQARLLANVDTIVCLGAKTFTGVNRHRDVIEKELQIPASSIRRVPHYSGAAARVHKNNADVYADVVATTLGLNRARV
;
A
#
# COMPACT_ATOMS: atom_id res chain seq x y z
N MET A 1 -9.69 3.22 -20.40
CA MET A 1 -8.65 2.21 -20.12
C MET A 1 -8.90 1.72 -18.71
N SER A 2 -8.77 0.43 -18.40
CA SER A 2 -8.94 -0.04 -17.01
C SER A 2 -7.73 0.41 -16.17
N LEU A 3 -7.90 0.51 -14.85
CA LEU A 3 -6.81 0.90 -13.95
C LEU A 3 -5.62 -0.08 -14.00
N LEU A 4 -5.90 -1.38 -14.21
CA LEU A 4 -4.85 -2.38 -14.41
C LEU A 4 -4.03 -2.11 -15.68
N GLU A 5 -4.67 -1.74 -16.79
CA GLU A 5 -3.94 -1.40 -18.02
C GLU A 5 -3.20 -0.07 -17.89
N THR A 6 -3.79 0.93 -17.23
CA THR A 6 -3.13 2.21 -16.94
C THR A 6 -1.86 2.03 -16.12
N MET A 7 -1.88 1.15 -15.11
CA MET A 7 -0.78 0.96 -14.17
C MET A 7 0.15 -0.20 -14.55
N LYS A 8 -0.01 -0.81 -15.73
CA LYS A 8 0.66 -2.04 -16.17
C LYS A 8 2.19 -2.00 -16.10
N SER A 9 2.82 -0.83 -16.25
CA SER A 9 4.27 -0.67 -16.10
C SER A 9 4.75 -0.97 -14.67
N TYR A 10 3.89 -0.80 -13.66
CA TYR A 10 4.19 -1.00 -12.24
C TYR A 10 3.73 -2.35 -11.70
N ARG A 11 3.13 -3.23 -12.51
CA ARG A 11 2.50 -4.49 -12.08
C ARG A 11 3.37 -5.46 -11.28
N ARG A 12 4.69 -5.29 -11.32
CA ARG A 12 5.67 -6.08 -10.55
C ARG A 12 6.22 -5.36 -9.33
N ALA A 13 6.05 -4.04 -9.23
CA ALA A 13 6.52 -3.19 -8.14
C ALA A 13 5.37 -2.78 -7.20
N ALA A 14 4.13 -2.84 -7.68
CA ALA A 14 2.94 -2.36 -7.02
C ALA A 14 1.83 -3.42 -6.97
N SER A 15 0.79 -3.11 -6.20
CA SER A 15 -0.36 -3.97 -5.96
C SER A 15 -1.61 -3.12 -5.75
N TRP A 16 -2.70 -3.74 -5.37
CA TRP A 16 -3.97 -3.09 -5.07
C TRP A 16 -4.56 -3.68 -3.80
N ALA A 17 -5.23 -2.87 -3.00
CA ALA A 17 -5.81 -3.25 -1.71
C ALA A 17 -7.09 -4.08 -1.88
N VAL A 18 -6.98 -5.21 -2.59
CA VAL A 18 -8.06 -6.17 -2.83
C VAL A 18 -7.56 -7.56 -2.51
N TRP A 19 -8.34 -8.28 -1.73
CA TRP A 19 -8.11 -9.68 -1.38
C TRP A 19 -9.35 -10.51 -1.71
N PRO A 20 -9.23 -11.84 -1.86
CA PRO A 20 -10.36 -12.67 -2.21
C PRO A 20 -11.41 -12.66 -1.09
N THR A 21 -12.67 -12.64 -1.49
CA THR A 21 -13.83 -12.74 -0.61
C THR A 21 -14.69 -13.95 -0.99
N ASP A 22 -15.39 -14.50 0.00
CA ASP A 22 -16.40 -15.53 -0.23
C ASP A 22 -17.68 -14.95 -0.85
N HIS A 23 -18.66 -15.81 -1.14
CA HIS A 23 -19.94 -15.37 -1.72
C HIS A 23 -20.76 -14.44 -0.82
N ALA A 24 -20.44 -14.37 0.48
CA ALA A 24 -21.06 -13.46 1.43
C ALA A 24 -20.27 -12.14 1.58
N GLY A 25 -19.20 -11.94 0.78
CA GLY A 25 -18.36 -10.76 0.85
C GLY A 25 -17.42 -10.75 2.06
N ARG A 26 -17.12 -11.91 2.67
CA ARG A 26 -16.18 -12.00 3.78
C ARG A 26 -14.78 -12.33 3.26
N LEU A 27 -13.76 -11.69 3.81
CA LEU A 27 -12.35 -11.99 3.50
C LEU A 27 -12.07 -13.48 3.67
N THR A 28 -11.42 -14.07 2.67
CA THR A 28 -10.82 -15.40 2.82
C THR A 28 -9.40 -15.26 3.40
N GLU A 29 -8.80 -16.37 3.80
CA GLU A 29 -7.42 -16.42 4.27
C GLU A 29 -6.41 -16.55 3.10
N GLU A 30 -6.85 -16.35 1.86
CA GLU A 30 -6.01 -16.42 0.68
C GLU A 30 -5.23 -15.11 0.48
N ALA A 31 -3.90 -15.17 0.58
CA ALA A 31 -3.02 -14.04 0.32
C ALA A 31 -2.65 -13.92 -1.17
N ARG A 32 -3.63 -13.93 -2.08
CA ARG A 32 -3.42 -13.68 -3.52
C ARG A 32 -4.29 -12.55 -4.04
N PHE A 33 -3.81 -11.83 -5.05
CA PHE A 33 -4.59 -10.80 -5.70
C PHE A 33 -5.63 -11.42 -6.66
N PRO A 34 -6.92 -11.10 -6.54
CA PRO A 34 -7.96 -11.73 -7.35
C PRO A 34 -8.15 -10.98 -8.69
N VAL A 35 -7.18 -11.04 -9.61
CA VAL A 35 -7.14 -10.29 -10.88
C VAL A 35 -8.50 -10.29 -11.62
N GLU A 36 -9.14 -11.45 -11.74
CA GLU A 36 -10.38 -11.61 -12.53
C GLU A 36 -11.61 -10.92 -11.90
N ARG A 37 -11.52 -10.53 -10.63
CA ARG A 37 -12.60 -9.87 -9.89
C ARG A 37 -12.24 -8.46 -9.44
N ALA A 38 -10.95 -8.19 -9.28
CA ALA A 38 -10.44 -6.96 -8.68
C ALA A 38 -10.82 -5.72 -9.47
N GLU A 39 -10.92 -5.78 -10.81
CA GLU A 39 -11.23 -4.60 -11.65
C GLU A 39 -12.47 -3.84 -11.21
N ARG A 40 -13.47 -4.52 -10.64
CA ARG A 40 -14.70 -3.88 -10.16
C ARG A 40 -14.53 -3.12 -8.84
N ASP A 41 -13.51 -3.49 -8.07
CA ASP A 41 -13.25 -2.94 -6.75
C ASP A 41 -12.17 -1.87 -6.77
N LEU A 42 -11.34 -1.78 -7.83
CA LEU A 42 -10.23 -0.83 -7.91
C LEU A 42 -10.74 0.61 -7.87
N ILE A 43 -10.05 1.43 -7.08
CA ILE A 43 -10.29 2.87 -6.97
C ILE A 43 -9.02 3.63 -7.29
N ASP A 44 -9.18 4.84 -7.82
CA ASP A 44 -8.09 5.71 -8.23
C ASP A 44 -7.94 6.96 -7.34
N THR A 45 -8.74 7.03 -6.27
CA THR A 45 -8.77 8.16 -5.34
C THR A 45 -7.77 8.05 -4.20
N ALA A 46 -7.22 6.87 -3.94
CA ALA A 46 -6.30 6.64 -2.84
C ALA A 46 -5.06 5.83 -3.25
N MET A 47 -3.92 6.23 -2.69
CA MET A 47 -2.66 5.48 -2.75
C MET A 47 -2.20 5.08 -1.36
N ILE A 48 -1.78 3.83 -1.18
CA ILE A 48 -1.15 3.30 0.03
C ILE A 48 0.33 3.13 -0.27
N VAL A 49 1.18 3.69 0.59
CA VAL A 49 2.63 3.77 0.35
C VAL A 49 3.37 3.12 1.51
N SER A 50 4.12 2.04 1.26
CA SER A 50 5.11 1.50 2.21
C SER A 50 6.51 2.03 1.92
N LEU A 51 7.48 1.65 2.76
CA LEU A 51 8.84 2.13 2.60
C LEU A 51 9.53 1.45 1.41
N ASN A 52 9.58 0.13 1.45
CA ASN A 52 10.35 -0.71 0.54
C ASN A 52 9.93 -2.18 0.70
N PRO A 53 10.24 -3.03 -0.28
CA PRO A 53 9.94 -4.44 -0.18
C PRO A 53 10.83 -5.19 0.80
N GLY A 54 10.34 -6.32 1.31
CA GLY A 54 11.14 -7.25 2.11
C GLY A 54 12.23 -7.96 1.27
N THR A 55 13.23 -8.52 1.95
CA THR A 55 14.36 -9.25 1.32
C THR A 55 13.92 -10.44 0.48
N ASP A 56 12.77 -11.04 0.78
CA ASP A 56 12.28 -12.21 0.04
C ASP A 56 11.92 -11.86 -1.41
N ARG A 57 11.64 -10.58 -1.69
CA ARG A 57 11.45 -10.04 -3.04
C ARG A 57 12.74 -10.03 -3.88
N ALA A 58 13.92 -10.13 -3.26
CA ALA A 58 15.19 -10.21 -3.99
C ALA A 58 15.40 -11.58 -4.67
N VAL A 59 14.60 -12.59 -4.31
CA VAL A 59 14.66 -13.97 -4.84
C VAL A 59 13.55 -14.23 -5.88
N GLU A 60 12.73 -13.21 -6.15
CA GLU A 60 11.61 -13.29 -7.08
C GLU A 60 12.09 -13.35 -8.54
N THR A 61 11.63 -14.37 -9.26
CA THR A 61 11.82 -14.52 -10.72
C THR A 61 10.53 -14.16 -11.46
N GLU A 62 10.61 -13.87 -12.77
CA GLU A 62 9.41 -13.64 -13.59
C GLU A 62 8.40 -14.81 -13.52
N GLU A 63 8.88 -16.03 -13.30
CA GLU A 63 8.05 -17.24 -13.15
C GLU A 63 7.34 -17.34 -11.79
N ASN A 64 7.85 -16.68 -10.74
CA ASN A 64 7.36 -16.83 -9.35
C ASN A 64 6.72 -15.56 -8.76
N THR A 65 6.78 -14.43 -9.48
CA THR A 65 6.07 -13.20 -9.12
C THR A 65 4.93 -12.96 -10.09
N PRO A 66 3.69 -13.35 -9.74
CA PRO A 66 2.55 -13.06 -10.59
C PRO A 66 2.39 -11.54 -10.74
N ASP A 67 1.99 -11.10 -11.93
CA ASP A 67 1.56 -9.73 -12.15
C ASP A 67 0.48 -9.37 -11.10
N TRP A 68 0.63 -8.21 -10.48
CA TRP A 68 -0.27 -7.73 -9.42
C TRP A 68 -0.30 -8.59 -8.16
N GLY A 69 0.76 -9.32 -7.82
CA GLY A 69 0.85 -10.02 -6.52
C GLY A 69 0.45 -9.13 -5.33
N ASN A 70 -0.06 -9.73 -4.25
CA ASN A 70 -0.37 -8.97 -3.04
C ASN A 70 0.92 -8.37 -2.45
N PHE A 71 0.77 -7.17 -1.90
CA PHE A 71 1.79 -6.15 -1.71
C PHE A 71 3.23 -6.63 -1.46
N HIS A 72 3.43 -7.51 -0.49
CA HIS A 72 4.77 -7.95 -0.08
C HIS A 72 4.99 -9.46 -0.03
N SER A 73 4.15 -10.31 -0.66
CA SER A 73 4.56 -11.71 -0.94
C SER A 73 3.63 -12.57 -1.81
N SER A 74 4.22 -13.67 -2.27
CA SER A 74 3.59 -14.95 -2.64
C SER A 74 3.61 -16.03 -1.51
N ALA A 75 4.08 -15.70 -0.30
CA ALA A 75 4.35 -16.67 0.77
C ALA A 75 3.26 -16.72 1.86
N ARG A 76 3.03 -17.93 2.40
CA ARG A 76 1.92 -18.30 3.30
C ARG A 76 1.90 -17.59 4.67
N LYS A 77 2.93 -16.82 5.04
CA LYS A 77 3.10 -16.18 6.37
C LYS A 77 3.38 -14.68 6.29
N HIS A 78 2.69 -13.95 5.41
CA HIS A 78 2.82 -12.48 5.38
C HIS A 78 1.67 -11.78 6.08
N ASN A 79 2.02 -10.63 6.65
CA ASN A 79 1.09 -9.78 7.39
C ASN A 79 0.17 -8.98 6.45
N ASP A 80 0.07 -9.31 5.17
CA ASP A 80 -0.85 -8.67 4.22
C ASP A 80 -2.32 -8.82 4.65
N LEU A 81 -2.64 -9.88 5.41
CA LEU A 81 -3.96 -10.03 6.03
C LEU A 81 -4.28 -8.87 7.01
N PHE A 82 -3.29 -8.22 7.61
CA PHE A 82 -3.52 -7.02 8.43
C PHE A 82 -4.04 -5.87 7.57
N LEU A 83 -3.47 -5.67 6.37
CA LEU A 83 -3.95 -4.68 5.42
C LEU A 83 -5.33 -5.06 4.88
N ALA A 84 -5.54 -6.32 4.52
CA ALA A 84 -6.84 -6.83 4.10
C ALA A 84 -7.91 -6.52 5.14
N ARG A 85 -7.67 -6.89 6.41
CA ARG A 85 -8.60 -6.64 7.54
C ARG A 85 -8.82 -5.15 7.81
N ALA A 86 -7.78 -4.32 7.64
CA ALA A 86 -7.84 -2.88 7.85
C ALA A 86 -8.65 -2.15 6.78
N PHE A 87 -8.56 -2.58 5.52
CA PHE A 87 -9.16 -1.86 4.39
C PHE A 87 -10.49 -2.46 3.94
N HIS A 88 -10.75 -3.74 4.22
CA HIS A 88 -12.01 -4.37 3.87
C HIS A 88 -13.23 -3.65 4.46
N GLY A 89 -14.18 -3.32 3.59
CA GLY A 89 -15.38 -2.56 3.95
C GLY A 89 -15.13 -1.07 4.25
N THR A 90 -13.98 -0.53 3.84
CA THR A 90 -13.64 0.90 3.95
C THR A 90 -13.47 1.54 2.56
N SER A 91 -13.40 2.87 2.51
CA SER A 91 -13.09 3.60 1.27
C SER A 91 -11.66 3.39 0.75
N LEU A 92 -10.83 2.58 1.43
CA LEU A 92 -9.49 2.20 0.95
C LEU A 92 -9.48 0.81 0.29
N TRP A 93 -10.59 0.08 0.29
CA TRP A 93 -10.71 -1.16 -0.48
C TRP A 93 -10.53 -0.82 -1.96
N GLY A 94 -9.62 -1.54 -2.64
CA GLY A 94 -9.29 -1.27 -4.03
C GLY A 94 -8.27 -0.17 -4.27
N ALA A 95 -7.72 0.47 -3.23
CA ALA A 95 -6.72 1.51 -3.39
C ALA A 95 -5.41 0.97 -3.98
N TYR A 96 -4.72 1.77 -4.79
CA TYR A 96 -3.42 1.41 -5.34
C TYR A 96 -2.36 1.35 -4.24
N MET A 97 -1.46 0.36 -4.27
CA MET A 97 -0.42 0.16 -3.26
C MET A 97 0.96 0.12 -3.91
N THR A 98 1.91 0.93 -3.42
CA THR A 98 3.30 0.94 -3.91
C THR A 98 4.31 1.13 -2.78
N ASP A 99 5.55 0.73 -3.02
CA ASP A 99 6.67 1.14 -2.19
C ASP A 99 7.19 2.52 -2.59
N LEU A 100 7.72 3.28 -1.62
CA LEU A 100 8.49 4.49 -1.91
C LEU A 100 9.84 4.14 -2.55
N HIS A 101 10.48 3.05 -2.13
CA HIS A 101 11.76 2.59 -2.65
C HIS A 101 11.64 1.15 -3.19
N PRO A 102 10.95 0.92 -4.31
CA PRO A 102 10.67 -0.43 -4.83
C PRO A 102 11.95 -1.21 -5.20
N GLU A 103 13.02 -0.51 -5.60
CA GLU A 103 14.30 -1.11 -5.97
C GLU A 103 15.16 -1.56 -4.78
N HIS A 104 14.75 -1.27 -3.54
CA HIS A 104 15.56 -1.51 -2.34
C HIS A 104 14.95 -2.61 -1.46
N ALA A 105 15.10 -3.87 -1.85
CA ALA A 105 14.63 -5.01 -1.06
C ALA A 105 15.44 -5.16 0.24
N GLU A 106 14.83 -4.85 1.39
CA GLU A 106 15.47 -4.89 2.72
C GLU A 106 14.42 -4.96 3.84
N SER A 107 14.46 -6.02 4.63
CA SER A 107 13.48 -6.29 5.70
C SER A 107 13.71 -5.43 6.95
N ASP A 108 14.95 -4.98 7.19
CA ASP A 108 15.26 -4.04 8.27
C ASP A 108 15.27 -2.60 7.76
N SER A 109 14.17 -1.88 8.00
CA SER A 109 14.05 -0.47 7.62
C SER A 109 15.22 0.42 8.08
N ARG A 110 16.01 0.05 9.12
CA ARG A 110 17.18 0.82 9.59
C ARG A 110 18.35 0.78 8.61
N LYS A 111 18.37 -0.23 7.73
CA LYS A 111 19.36 -0.41 6.67
C LYS A 111 18.93 0.24 5.36
N VAL A 112 17.64 0.58 5.22
CA VAL A 112 17.14 1.42 4.12
C VAL A 112 17.65 2.84 4.33
N ARG A 113 18.81 3.14 3.72
CA ARG A 113 19.46 4.45 3.74
C ARG A 113 19.40 5.04 2.34
N ALA A 114 18.30 5.69 2.04
CA ALA A 114 18.20 6.50 0.82
C ALA A 114 18.91 7.83 1.04
N LEU A 115 19.78 8.20 0.11
CA LEU A 115 20.33 9.54 0.02
C LEU A 115 19.20 10.54 -0.30
N PRO A 116 19.31 11.82 0.08
CA PRO A 116 18.25 12.81 -0.15
C PRO A 116 17.74 12.86 -1.60
N GLU A 117 18.65 12.76 -2.57
CA GLU A 117 18.35 12.70 -4.01
C GLU A 117 17.55 11.46 -4.42
N GLN A 118 17.79 10.32 -3.76
CA GLN A 118 17.02 9.09 -4.00
C GLN A 118 15.60 9.21 -3.43
N ILE A 119 15.45 9.88 -2.28
CA ILE A 119 14.12 10.20 -1.71
C ILE A 119 13.36 11.12 -2.66
N ARG A 120 14.04 12.12 -3.23
CA ARG A 120 13.41 13.02 -4.19
C ARG A 120 12.90 12.28 -5.43
N SER A 121 13.76 11.48 -6.06
CA SER A 121 13.38 10.64 -7.22
C SER A 121 12.22 9.69 -6.91
N SER A 122 12.22 9.12 -5.70
CA SER A 122 11.14 8.25 -5.22
C SER A 122 9.81 8.99 -5.10
N VAL A 123 9.84 10.24 -4.61
CA VAL A 123 8.63 11.09 -4.56
C VAL A 123 8.17 11.52 -5.94
N ASP A 124 9.09 11.84 -6.86
CA ASP A 124 8.73 12.20 -8.23
C ASP A 124 8.04 11.00 -8.94
N SER A 125 8.53 9.78 -8.74
CA SER A 125 7.88 8.54 -9.19
C SER A 125 6.49 8.32 -8.56
N LEU A 126 6.33 8.63 -7.27
CA LEU A 126 5.03 8.55 -6.59
C LEU A 126 4.02 9.54 -7.20
N ILE A 127 4.46 10.77 -7.49
CA ILE A 127 3.63 11.80 -8.14
C ILE A 127 3.23 11.36 -9.55
N GLU A 128 4.15 10.76 -10.32
CA GLU A 128 3.85 10.22 -11.64
C GLU A 128 2.76 9.13 -11.56
N GLN A 129 2.90 8.18 -10.65
CA GLN A 129 1.90 7.13 -10.43
C GLN A 129 0.54 7.72 -10.03
N ALA A 130 0.51 8.72 -9.14
CA ALA A 130 -0.71 9.40 -8.76
C ALA A 130 -1.40 10.10 -9.95
N ARG A 131 -0.62 10.68 -10.87
CA ARG A 131 -1.13 11.30 -12.10
C ARG A 131 -1.73 10.30 -13.07
N LEU A 132 -1.13 9.11 -13.17
CA LEU A 132 -1.68 8.04 -13.99
C LEU A 132 -3.03 7.55 -13.45
N LEU A 133 -3.19 7.50 -12.12
CA LEU A 133 -4.48 7.25 -11.47
C LEU A 133 -5.48 8.40 -11.64
N ALA A 134 -5.02 9.61 -11.95
CA ALA A 134 -5.79 10.81 -12.26
C ALA A 134 -6.59 11.44 -11.10
N ASN A 135 -7.19 10.67 -10.18
CA ASN A 135 -8.13 11.17 -9.18
C ASN A 135 -7.63 11.06 -7.73
N VAL A 136 -6.33 10.84 -7.52
CA VAL A 136 -5.77 10.65 -6.16
C VAL A 136 -6.00 11.88 -5.31
N ASP A 137 -6.78 11.71 -4.25
CA ASP A 137 -7.07 12.74 -3.24
C ASP A 137 -6.44 12.42 -1.87
N THR A 138 -5.99 11.18 -1.67
CA THR A 138 -5.50 10.66 -0.39
C THR A 138 -4.25 9.80 -0.57
N ILE A 139 -3.21 10.05 0.23
CA ILE A 139 -1.99 9.23 0.30
C ILE A 139 -1.82 8.70 1.72
N VAL A 140 -1.88 7.38 1.90
CA VAL A 140 -1.72 6.69 3.19
C VAL A 140 -0.33 6.09 3.30
N CYS A 141 0.54 6.70 4.10
CA CYS A 141 1.87 6.19 4.38
C CYS A 141 1.87 5.16 5.52
N LEU A 142 2.40 3.97 5.25
CA LEU A 142 2.58 2.89 6.22
C LEU A 142 3.89 3.09 7.00
N GLY A 143 3.76 3.54 8.25
CA GLY A 143 4.90 3.73 9.15
C GLY A 143 5.55 5.11 9.08
N ALA A 144 6.37 5.40 10.09
CA ALA A 144 6.92 6.74 10.30
C ALA A 144 7.98 7.13 9.25
N LYS A 145 8.80 6.19 8.78
CA LYS A 145 9.87 6.47 7.81
C LYS A 145 9.30 6.88 6.45
N THR A 146 8.34 6.11 5.95
CA THR A 146 7.63 6.44 4.70
C THR A 146 6.95 7.79 4.79
N PHE A 147 6.18 8.02 5.86
CA PHE A 147 5.54 9.32 6.06
C PHE A 147 6.54 10.47 6.13
N THR A 148 7.67 10.30 6.84
CA THR A 148 8.70 11.34 6.91
C THR A 148 9.33 11.61 5.55
N GLY A 149 9.61 10.57 4.75
CA GLY A 149 10.13 10.70 3.39
C GLY A 149 9.18 11.48 2.50
N VAL A 150 7.91 11.08 2.45
CA VAL A 150 6.86 11.74 1.65
C VAL A 150 6.60 13.18 2.14
N ASN A 151 6.40 13.37 3.44
CA ASN A 151 6.02 14.66 4.02
C ASN A 151 7.11 15.74 3.92
N ARG A 152 8.39 15.36 3.79
CA ARG A 152 9.48 16.30 3.50
C ARG A 152 9.33 16.99 2.14
N HIS A 153 8.58 16.38 1.22
CA HIS A 153 8.31 16.88 -0.12
C HIS A 153 6.85 17.28 -0.32
N ARG A 154 6.10 17.47 0.79
CA ARG A 154 4.65 17.76 0.76
C ARG A 154 4.31 18.94 -0.16
N ASP A 155 5.08 20.02 -0.12
CA ASP A 155 4.77 21.25 -0.87
C ASP A 155 4.79 20.98 -2.39
N VAL A 156 5.65 20.05 -2.85
CA VAL A 156 5.67 19.62 -4.25
C VAL A 156 4.50 18.69 -4.54
N ILE A 157 4.18 17.76 -3.64
CA ILE A 157 3.03 16.85 -3.81
C ILE A 157 1.72 17.66 -3.89
N GLU A 158 1.51 18.62 -2.99
CA GLU A 158 0.34 19.49 -2.99
C GLU A 158 0.23 20.27 -4.30
N LYS A 159 1.36 20.83 -4.78
CA LYS A 159 1.39 21.56 -6.04
C LYS A 159 1.11 20.65 -7.25
N GLU A 160 1.74 19.49 -7.31
CA GLU A 160 1.68 18.64 -8.50
C GLU A 160 0.39 17.82 -8.60
N LEU A 161 -0.23 17.49 -7.45
CA LEU A 161 -1.47 16.70 -7.35
C LEU A 161 -2.70 17.52 -6.96
N GLN A 162 -2.54 18.77 -6.54
CA GLN A 162 -3.64 19.64 -6.10
C GLN A 162 -4.44 19.08 -4.91
N ILE A 163 -3.77 18.35 -4.02
CA ILE A 163 -4.33 17.83 -2.77
C ILE A 163 -3.78 18.63 -1.58
N PRO A 164 -4.54 18.80 -0.48
CA PRO A 164 -4.00 19.45 0.72
C PRO A 164 -3.03 18.53 1.47
N ALA A 165 -2.07 19.08 2.23
CA ALA A 165 -1.11 18.31 3.03
C ALA A 165 -1.80 17.39 4.03
N SER A 166 -3.01 17.75 4.49
CA SER A 166 -3.85 16.91 5.34
C SER A 166 -4.29 15.60 4.69
N SER A 167 -4.23 15.50 3.36
CA SER A 167 -4.49 14.27 2.61
C SER A 167 -3.34 13.27 2.65
N ILE A 168 -2.15 13.70 3.08
CA ILE A 168 -1.02 12.81 3.32
C ILE A 168 -1.14 12.31 4.76
N ARG A 169 -1.62 11.08 4.93
CA ARG A 169 -1.95 10.47 6.21
C ARG A 169 -0.90 9.41 6.57
N ARG A 170 -0.71 9.20 7.87
CA ARG A 170 0.16 8.14 8.39
C ARG A 170 -0.65 7.13 9.18
N VAL A 171 -0.39 5.86 8.96
CA VAL A 171 -0.81 4.78 9.86
C VAL A 171 0.40 4.01 10.38
N PRO A 172 0.29 3.25 11.49
CA PRO A 172 1.36 2.36 11.91
C PRO A 172 1.68 1.31 10.83
N HIS A 173 2.94 0.89 10.79
CA HIS A 173 3.33 -0.25 9.96
C HIS A 173 2.67 -1.53 10.52
N TYR A 174 2.36 -2.49 9.66
CA TYR A 174 1.68 -3.75 10.00
C TYR A 174 2.64 -4.91 10.34
N SER A 175 3.94 -4.63 10.43
CA SER A 175 4.97 -5.64 10.69
C SER A 175 5.06 -5.99 12.18
N GLY A 176 5.62 -7.15 12.51
CA GLY A 176 5.84 -7.55 13.90
C GLY A 176 6.66 -6.54 14.72
N ALA A 177 7.52 -5.73 14.10
CA ALA A 177 8.25 -4.65 14.77
C ALA A 177 7.32 -3.57 15.37
N ALA A 178 6.10 -3.44 14.83
CA ALA A 178 5.08 -2.54 15.33
C ALA A 178 4.06 -3.24 16.27
N ALA A 179 4.31 -4.49 16.68
CA ALA A 179 3.38 -5.28 17.50
C ALA A 179 3.02 -4.61 18.83
N ARG A 180 3.84 -3.70 19.37
CA ARG A 180 3.46 -2.90 20.55
C ARG A 180 2.19 -2.04 20.34
N VAL A 181 1.88 -1.71 19.08
CA VAL A 181 0.72 -0.88 18.70
C VAL A 181 -0.52 -1.76 18.47
N HIS A 182 -0.37 -2.82 17.68
CA HIS A 182 -1.50 -3.65 17.23
C HIS A 182 -1.55 -5.05 17.89
N LYS A 183 -0.67 -5.32 18.87
CA LYS A 183 -0.60 -6.58 19.63
C LYS A 183 -0.47 -7.84 18.77
N ASN A 184 0.12 -7.70 17.58
CA ASN A 184 0.17 -8.76 16.56
C ASN A 184 -1.23 -9.34 16.22
N ASN A 185 -2.26 -8.50 16.27
CA ASN A 185 -3.64 -8.86 15.97
C ASN A 185 -4.18 -7.97 14.83
N ALA A 186 -4.73 -8.58 13.79
CA ALA A 186 -5.18 -7.88 12.59
C ALA A 186 -6.44 -7.02 12.84
N ASP A 187 -7.34 -7.44 13.74
CA ASP A 187 -8.52 -6.65 14.08
C ASP A 187 -8.14 -5.42 14.90
N VAL A 188 -7.21 -5.56 15.85
CA VAL A 188 -6.65 -4.43 16.59
C VAL A 188 -5.93 -3.46 15.64
N TYR A 189 -5.17 -3.98 14.67
CA TYR A 189 -4.55 -3.14 13.65
C TYR A 189 -5.58 -2.37 12.83
N ALA A 190 -6.63 -3.06 12.39
CA ALA A 190 -7.71 -2.48 11.61
C ALA A 190 -8.46 -1.37 12.37
N ASP A 191 -8.70 -1.54 13.66
CA ASP A 191 -9.31 -0.50 14.50
C ASP A 191 -8.38 0.71 14.68
N VAL A 192 -7.07 0.49 14.83
CA VAL A 192 -6.08 1.56 14.89
C VAL A 192 -6.05 2.34 13.57
N VAL A 193 -6.05 1.65 12.42
CA VAL A 193 -6.09 2.27 11.09
C VAL A 193 -7.37 3.09 10.92
N ALA A 194 -8.54 2.49 11.21
CA ALA A 194 -9.82 3.17 11.07
C ALA A 194 -9.93 4.41 11.95
N THR A 195 -9.49 4.33 13.21
CA THR A 195 -9.47 5.48 14.11
C THR A 195 -8.52 6.57 13.61
N THR A 196 -7.34 6.19 13.14
CA THR A 196 -6.32 7.14 12.66
C THR A 196 -6.77 7.87 11.38
N LEU A 197 -7.52 7.18 10.53
CA LEU A 197 -7.98 7.70 9.24
C LEU A 197 -9.39 8.28 9.29
N GLY A 198 -10.17 8.02 10.34
CA GLY A 198 -11.57 8.40 10.44
C GLY A 198 -12.48 7.56 9.54
N LEU A 199 -12.13 6.28 9.32
CA LEU A 199 -12.88 5.39 8.44
C LEU A 199 -14.05 4.74 9.19
N ASN A 200 -15.19 4.68 8.52
CA ASN A 200 -16.32 3.86 8.96
C ASN A 200 -16.06 2.41 8.55
N ARG A 201 -15.91 1.51 9.52
CA ARG A 201 -15.90 0.06 9.24
C ARG A 201 -17.32 -0.46 9.38
N ALA A 202 -17.82 -1.13 8.34
CA ALA A 202 -18.95 -2.04 8.53
C ALA A 202 -18.50 -3.12 9.52
N ARG A 203 -19.16 -3.23 10.67
CA ARG A 203 -18.95 -4.36 11.58
C ARG A 203 -19.48 -5.61 10.87
N VAL A 204 -18.57 -6.46 10.42
CA VAL A 204 -18.87 -7.78 9.85
C VAL A 204 -19.14 -8.77 10.98
#